data_AF-A0A660T268-F1
#
_entry.id   AF-A0A660T268-F1
#
_cell.length_a   1.000
_cell.length_b   1.000
_cell.length_c   1.000
_cell.angle_alpha   90.00
_cell.angle_beta   90.00
_cell.angle_gamma   90.00
#
_symmetry.space_group_name_H-M   'P 1'
#
loop_
_entity.id
_entity.type
_entity.pdbx_description
1 polymer ?
#
loop_
_entity_poly.entity_id
_entity_poly.type
_entity_poly.pdbx_seq_one_letter_code
_entity_poly.pdbx_strand_id
1 'polypeptide(L)'
;MKMIKGLLFVLVSMGLMSTAVNAKCFKFSKTGGDVGVCVPGDSTDSRKKAKKICDDKEGDCGNLTSSMSRCHSNVGKCYDENGNASRELSR
;
A
#
# COMPACT_ATOMS: atom_id res chain seq x y z
N MET A 1 42.94 -40.89 -4.05
CA MET A 1 43.24 -39.79 -3.12
C MET A 1 41.93 -39.22 -2.60
N LYS A 2 41.77 -39.25 -1.27
CA LYS A 2 40.70 -38.62 -0.50
C LYS A 2 41.03 -37.11 -0.44
N MET A 3 40.04 -36.21 -0.47
CA MET A 3 39.94 -35.04 0.43
C MET A 3 38.57 -34.36 0.26
N ILE A 4 37.99 -34.09 1.42
CA ILE A 4 36.70 -33.46 1.73
C ILE A 4 36.93 -31.94 1.82
N LYS A 5 35.83 -31.15 1.79
CA LYS A 5 35.68 -29.75 2.25
C LYS A 5 35.65 -28.75 1.09
N GLY A 6 34.67 -27.86 0.95
CA GLY A 6 33.60 -27.51 1.86
C GLY A 6 32.68 -26.46 1.24
N LEU A 7 31.43 -26.54 1.68
CA LEU A 7 30.48 -25.47 1.94
C LEU A 7 30.96 -24.02 1.65
N LEU A 8 30.26 -23.33 0.74
CA LEU A 8 30.06 -21.89 0.83
C LEU A 8 28.70 -21.52 0.21
N PHE A 9 27.67 -21.69 1.04
CA PHE A 9 26.39 -21.02 0.93
C PHE A 9 26.64 -19.51 1.11
N VAL A 10 26.66 -18.76 0.02
CA VAL A 10 26.64 -17.29 0.08
C VAL A 10 25.17 -16.86 0.02
N LEU A 11 24.52 -16.92 1.18
CA LEU A 11 23.26 -16.24 1.45
C LEU A 11 23.53 -14.73 1.45
N VAL A 12 23.39 -14.08 0.30
CA VAL A 12 23.14 -12.64 0.27
C VAL A 12 21.69 -12.43 0.71
N SER A 13 21.49 -12.43 2.03
CA SER A 13 20.31 -11.84 2.65
C SER A 13 20.39 -10.34 2.41
N MET A 14 19.82 -9.88 1.30
CA MET A 14 19.46 -8.48 1.12
C MET A 14 18.55 -8.12 2.29
N GLY A 15 19.10 -7.35 3.23
CA GLY A 15 18.39 -6.81 4.36
C GLY A 15 17.18 -6.04 3.85
N LEU A 16 16.00 -6.61 4.05
CA LEU A 16 14.77 -5.85 4.10
C LEU A 16 14.94 -4.90 5.26
N MET A 17 15.30 -3.65 4.96
CA MET A 17 15.10 -2.55 5.88
C MET A 17 13.59 -2.44 6.09
N SER A 18 13.10 -3.15 7.10
CA SER A 18 11.80 -2.90 7.72
C SER A 18 11.87 -1.54 8.39
N THR A 19 11.87 -0.47 7.59
CA THR A 19 11.35 0.80 8.09
C THR A 19 9.93 0.49 8.51
N ALA A 20 9.54 0.93 9.70
CA ALA A 20 8.16 0.83 10.15
C ALA A 20 7.29 1.58 9.15
N VAL A 21 6.84 0.88 8.10
CA VAL A 21 5.94 1.40 7.09
C VAL A 21 4.61 1.59 7.80
N ASN A 22 4.40 2.79 8.32
CA ASN A 22 3.09 3.26 8.76
C ASN A 22 2.22 3.28 7.50
N ALA A 23 1.58 2.15 7.20
CA ALA A 23 0.73 2.03 6.06
C ALA A 23 -0.52 2.87 6.31
N LYS A 24 -1.00 3.56 5.27
CA LYS A 24 -2.02 4.57 5.43
C LYS A 24 -3.03 4.50 4.31
N CYS A 25 -4.26 4.74 4.69
CA CYS A 25 -5.41 4.86 3.82
C CYS A 25 -5.64 6.33 3.50
N PHE A 26 -5.78 6.62 2.21
CA PHE A 26 -5.91 7.96 1.68
C PHE A 26 -7.31 8.13 1.08
N LYS A 27 -7.98 9.25 1.41
CA LYS A 27 -9.24 9.65 0.78
C LYS A 27 -9.04 10.85 -0.12
N PHE A 28 -9.94 10.98 -1.09
CA PHE A 28 -9.84 11.98 -2.15
C PHE A 28 -11.13 12.79 -2.29
N SER A 29 -11.03 13.99 -2.83
CA SER A 29 -12.11 14.99 -2.77
C SER A 29 -13.31 14.68 -3.64
N LYS A 30 -13.13 13.96 -4.75
CA LYS A 30 -14.21 13.66 -5.71
C LYS A 30 -14.92 12.34 -5.46
N THR A 31 -14.47 11.56 -4.48
CA THR A 31 -15.04 10.23 -4.21
C THR A 31 -16.16 10.21 -3.19
N GLY A 32 -16.64 11.38 -2.75
CA GLY A 32 -17.68 11.50 -1.72
C GLY A 32 -17.25 11.00 -0.33
N GLY A 33 -15.99 10.62 -0.15
CA GLY A 33 -15.47 10.09 1.11
C GLY A 33 -15.75 8.61 1.37
N ASP A 34 -16.48 7.92 0.49
CA ASP A 34 -16.74 6.48 0.56
C ASP A 34 -15.63 5.63 -0.05
N VAL A 35 -14.75 6.23 -0.84
CA VAL A 35 -13.57 5.56 -1.41
C VAL A 35 -12.33 5.92 -0.62
N GLY A 36 -11.54 4.91 -0.25
CA GLY A 36 -10.21 5.09 0.29
C GLY A 36 -9.21 4.12 -0.32
N VAL A 37 -7.94 4.50 -0.39
CA VAL A 37 -6.86 3.65 -0.91
C VAL A 37 -5.76 3.49 0.13
N CYS A 38 -5.51 2.26 0.55
CA CYS A 38 -4.55 1.91 1.58
C CYS A 38 -3.26 1.37 0.97
N VAL A 39 -2.14 2.09 1.17
CA VAL A 39 -0.81 1.70 0.70
C VAL A 39 0.21 1.79 1.83
N PRO A 40 1.31 1.03 1.78
CA PRO A 40 2.41 1.19 2.73
C PRO A 40 3.05 2.60 2.66
N GLY A 41 3.28 3.20 3.83
CA GLY A 41 3.92 4.52 4.01
C GLY A 41 2.98 5.73 3.92
N ASP A 42 3.48 6.89 4.39
CA ASP A 42 2.82 8.22 4.30
C ASP A 42 3.51 9.17 3.29
N SER A 43 4.60 8.74 2.66
CA SER A 43 5.43 9.56 1.77
C SER A 43 4.65 10.14 0.59
N THR A 44 5.22 11.17 -0.06
CA THR A 44 4.69 11.72 -1.30
C THR A 44 4.48 10.65 -2.38
N ASP A 45 5.39 9.66 -2.48
CA ASP A 45 5.24 8.53 -3.41
C ASP A 45 4.08 7.61 -3.04
N SER A 46 3.85 7.34 -1.75
CA SER A 46 2.67 6.60 -1.27
C SER A 46 1.38 7.32 -1.65
N ARG A 47 1.31 8.64 -1.48
CA ARG A 47 0.16 9.45 -1.88
C ARG A 47 -0.09 9.41 -3.39
N LYS A 48 0.98 9.50 -4.20
CA LYS A 48 0.90 9.38 -5.67
C LYS A 48 0.42 7.98 -6.09
N LYS A 49 0.95 6.93 -5.48
CA LYS A 49 0.52 5.54 -5.72
C LYS A 49 -0.95 5.36 -5.37
N ALA A 50 -1.37 5.83 -4.21
CA ALA A 50 -2.76 5.79 -3.77
C ALA A 50 -3.69 6.55 -4.72
N LYS A 51 -3.29 7.75 -5.16
CA LYS A 51 -4.04 8.53 -6.15
C LYS A 51 -4.19 7.77 -7.47
N LYS A 52 -3.11 7.20 -7.98
CA LYS A 52 -3.14 6.41 -9.22
C LYS A 52 -4.13 5.25 -9.13
N ILE A 53 -4.10 4.48 -8.04
CA ILE A 53 -5.03 3.37 -7.85
C ILE A 53 -6.47 3.86 -7.77
N CYS A 54 -6.72 4.98 -7.06
CA CYS A 54 -8.04 5.58 -7.01
C CYS A 54 -8.51 5.97 -8.41
N ASP A 55 -7.66 6.67 -9.15
CA ASP A 55 -8.01 7.19 -10.47
C ASP A 55 -8.26 6.05 -11.47
N ASP A 56 -7.44 4.98 -11.41
CA ASP A 56 -7.59 3.78 -12.23
C ASP A 56 -8.92 3.02 -11.96
N LYS A 57 -9.49 3.14 -10.75
CA LYS A 57 -10.70 2.41 -10.33
C LYS A 57 -11.98 3.24 -10.42
N GLU A 58 -11.89 4.53 -10.12
CA GLU A 58 -13.04 5.41 -9.94
C GLU A 58 -13.06 6.60 -10.91
N GLY A 59 -11.99 6.84 -11.69
CA GLY A 59 -11.90 7.95 -12.64
C GLY A 59 -11.04 9.11 -12.13
N ASP A 60 -11.57 10.32 -12.01
CA ASP A 60 -10.82 11.42 -11.39
C ASP A 60 -11.19 11.54 -9.92
N CYS A 61 -10.34 11.04 -9.03
CA CYS A 61 -10.55 11.13 -7.60
C CYS A 61 -10.27 12.53 -7.03
N GLY A 62 -9.66 13.43 -7.80
CA GLY A 62 -9.30 14.76 -7.36
C GLY A 62 -8.10 14.77 -6.39
N ASN A 63 -8.12 15.72 -5.46
CA ASN A 63 -7.02 15.96 -4.53
C ASN A 63 -7.13 15.09 -3.28
N LEU A 64 -5.99 14.80 -2.65
CA LEU A 64 -5.96 14.15 -1.35
C LEU A 64 -6.63 15.03 -0.29
N THR A 65 -7.58 14.47 0.46
CA THR A 65 -8.30 15.21 1.51
C THR A 65 -7.88 14.80 2.91
N SER A 66 -7.66 13.50 3.12
CA SER A 66 -7.36 12.97 4.44
C SER A 66 -6.59 11.66 4.35
N SER A 67 -5.91 11.35 5.45
CA SER A 67 -5.19 10.09 5.62
C SER A 67 -5.54 9.48 6.98
N MET A 68 -5.64 8.15 7.05
CA MET A 68 -6.12 7.40 8.20
C MET A 68 -5.48 6.01 8.24
N SER A 69 -5.37 5.38 9.41
CA SER A 69 -4.82 4.02 9.53
C SER A 69 -5.82 2.92 9.13
N ARG A 70 -7.10 3.26 8.99
CA ARG A 70 -8.15 2.31 8.61
C ARG A 70 -9.12 2.94 7.64
N CYS A 71 -9.45 2.22 6.58
CA CYS A 71 -10.53 2.55 5.68
C CYS A 71 -11.75 1.70 6.02
N HIS A 72 -12.90 2.36 6.12
CA HIS A 72 -14.20 1.73 6.18
C HIS A 72 -15.09 2.38 5.11
N SER A 73 -15.74 1.56 4.29
CA SER A 73 -16.59 1.98 3.18
C SER A 73 -17.89 1.19 3.17
N ASN A 74 -19.04 1.88 3.25
CA ASN A 74 -20.35 1.21 3.22
C ASN A 74 -20.64 0.54 1.87
N VAL A 75 -19.96 0.96 0.81
CA VAL A 75 -20.11 0.47 -0.56
C VAL A 75 -18.97 -0.47 -1.00
N GLY A 76 -18.09 -0.87 -0.07
CA GLY A 76 -17.03 -1.84 -0.38
C GLY A 76 -15.83 -1.27 -1.14
N LYS A 77 -15.62 0.05 -1.13
CA LYS A 77 -14.61 0.74 -1.96
C LYS A 77 -13.38 1.19 -1.18
N CYS A 78 -12.89 0.35 -0.26
CA CYS A 78 -11.52 0.49 0.25
C CYS A 78 -10.59 -0.33 -0.63
N TYR A 79 -9.69 0.32 -1.37
CA TYR A 79 -8.74 -0.34 -2.25
C TYR A 79 -7.41 -0.58 -1.54
N ASP A 80 -6.82 -1.76 -1.72
CA ASP A 80 -5.44 -2.02 -1.30
C ASP A 80 -4.41 -1.53 -2.35
N GLU A 81 -3.13 -1.77 -2.08
CA GLU A 81 -2.03 -1.39 -2.96
C GLU A 81 -2.00 -2.07 -4.33
N ASN A 82 -2.81 -3.12 -4.51
CA ASN A 82 -3.01 -3.84 -5.76
C ASN A 82 -4.33 -3.45 -6.45
N GLY A 83 -5.12 -2.57 -5.82
CA GLY A 83 -6.44 -2.15 -6.31
C GLY A 83 -7.56 -3.15 -6.04
N ASN A 84 -7.41 -4.06 -5.07
CA ASN A 84 -8.51 -4.92 -4.64
C ASN A 84 -9.44 -4.18 -3.69
N ALA A 85 -10.74 -4.25 -3.96
CA ALA A 85 -11.77 -3.57 -3.18
C ALA A 85 -12.20 -4.42 -1.98
N SER A 86 -12.35 -3.77 -0.83
CA SER A 86 -12.82 -4.34 0.42
C SER A 86 -13.72 -3.35 1.15
N ARG A 87 -14.60 -3.87 2.01
CA ARG A 87 -15.43 -3.04 2.91
C ARG A 87 -14.61 -2.36 4.01
N GLU A 88 -13.60 -3.08 4.49
CA GLU A 88 -12.73 -2.60 5.54
C GLU A 88 -11.28 -2.98 5.19
N LEU A 89 -10.37 -2.04 5.39
CA LEU A 89 -8.93 -2.26 5.30
C LEU A 89 -8.25 -1.56 6.47
N SER A 90 -7.38 -2.27 7.15
CA SER A 90 -6.52 -1.74 8.20
C SER A 90 -5.07 -1.88 7.74
N ARG A 91 -4.27 -0.84 7.99
CA ARG A 91 -2.89 -0.74 7.54
C ARG A 91 -2.06 0.03 8.56
#